data_AF-A0A2V6KVR2-F1
#
_entry.id   AF-A0A2V6KVR2-F1
#
_cell.length_a   1.000
_cell.length_b   1.000
_cell.length_c   1.000
_cell.angle_alpha   90.00
_cell.angle_beta   90.00
_cell.angle_gamma   90.00
#
_symmetry.space_group_name_H-M   'P 1'
#
loop_
_entity.id
_entity.type
_entity.pdbx_description
1 polymer ?
#
loop_
_entity_poly.entity_id
_entity_poly.type
_entity_poly.pdbx_seq_one_letter_code
_entity_poly.pdbx_strand_id
1 'polypeptide(L)'
;MLRRYPEALRKFDQVLDITPGDIDALVEKAAIAQAEGDLPRASMLLAPLQPAAGDPTALETQAYQAILERRPAQIISRLKEILAKPDPSLGYFNGELRFWLGWAQEVDGDHAAAQGSWRQARSDLESFLKEQPENYSLIQILALTNVGLGDKAAALALVERAIAANPIEKDAADGPQTIEILARVAARMGEPDGAIAALQKILSIPGQGALAVNAPLTPALLRLDPMFDPLRNDPRFQKLVALPAPK
;
A
#
# COMPACT_ATOMS: atom_id res chain seq x y z
N MET A 1 -8.98 -9.55 8.37
CA MET A 1 -8.87 -9.08 9.76
C MET A 1 -10.22 -8.56 10.26
N LEU A 2 -10.70 -8.96 11.45
CA LEU A 2 -12.03 -8.58 12.00
C LEU A 2 -12.16 -7.11 12.46
N ARG A 3 -11.27 -6.20 12.06
CA ARG A 3 -11.22 -4.79 12.51
C ARG A 3 -11.17 -4.60 14.04
N ARG A 4 -10.85 -5.65 14.81
CA ARG A 4 -10.74 -5.66 16.28
C ARG A 4 -9.38 -5.14 16.74
N TYR A 5 -9.04 -3.90 16.41
CA TYR A 5 -7.73 -3.33 16.73
C TYR A 5 -7.35 -3.38 18.22
N PRO A 6 -8.25 -3.14 19.20
CA PRO A 6 -7.88 -3.22 20.62
C PRO A 6 -7.46 -4.62 21.08
N GLU A 7 -7.89 -5.68 20.40
CA GLU A 7 -7.46 -7.04 20.70
C GLU A 7 -6.13 -7.38 20.04
N ALA A 8 -5.95 -6.97 18.78
CA ALA A 8 -4.68 -7.14 18.08
C ALA A 8 -3.55 -6.39 18.81
N LEU A 9 -3.77 -5.11 19.17
CA LEU A 9 -2.81 -4.31 19.92
C LEU A 9 -2.39 -4.97 21.23
N ARG A 10 -3.34 -5.50 22.02
CA ARG A 10 -3.03 -6.23 23.26
C ARG A 10 -2.19 -7.49 23.01
N LYS A 11 -2.35 -8.16 21.86
CA LYS A 11 -1.54 -9.32 21.51
C LYS A 11 -0.13 -8.92 21.12
N PHE A 12 0.04 -7.83 20.36
CA PHE A 12 1.36 -7.30 20.05
C PHE A 12 2.06 -6.76 21.30
N ASP A 13 1.33 -6.15 22.23
CA ASP A 13 1.91 -5.74 23.53
C ASP A 13 2.47 -6.95 24.29
N GLN A 14 1.75 -8.08 24.32
CA GLN A 14 2.26 -9.33 24.91
C GLN A 14 3.53 -9.86 24.22
N VAL A 15 3.64 -9.70 22.90
CA VAL A 15 4.86 -10.07 22.16
C VAL A 15 6.01 -9.15 22.56
N LEU A 16 5.77 -7.84 22.64
CA LEU A 16 6.78 -6.84 22.98
C LEU A 16 7.22 -6.92 24.45
N ASP A 17 6.38 -7.43 25.35
CA ASP A 17 6.78 -7.73 26.72
C ASP A 17 7.83 -8.87 26.78
N ILE A 18 7.82 -9.78 25.79
CA ILE A 18 8.77 -10.90 25.67
C ILE A 18 9.99 -10.48 24.85
N THR A 19 9.76 -9.82 23.70
CA THR A 19 10.77 -9.38 22.75
C THR A 19 10.53 -7.90 22.40
N PRO A 20 11.06 -6.95 23.19
CA PRO A 20 10.76 -5.52 23.02
C PRO A 20 11.13 -4.91 21.66
N GLY A 21 12.05 -5.54 20.93
CA GLY A 21 12.51 -5.10 19.61
C GLY A 21 11.97 -5.94 18.45
N ASP A 22 10.89 -6.71 18.65
CA ASP A 22 10.27 -7.48 17.58
C ASP A 22 9.73 -6.57 16.48
N ILE A 23 10.36 -6.63 15.29
CA ILE A 23 10.07 -5.70 14.19
C ILE A 23 8.65 -5.92 13.66
N ASP A 24 8.24 -7.18 13.48
CA ASP A 24 6.92 -7.53 12.95
C ASP A 24 5.81 -6.96 13.85
N ALA A 25 5.90 -7.15 15.17
CA ALA A 25 4.93 -6.60 16.11
C ALA A 25 4.89 -5.06 16.09
N LEU A 26 6.04 -4.39 15.95
CA LEU A 26 6.09 -2.92 15.87
C LEU A 26 5.50 -2.39 14.55
N VAL A 27 5.80 -3.07 13.43
CA VAL A 27 5.29 -2.75 12.09
C VAL A 27 3.77 -2.94 12.04
N GLU A 28 3.24 -4.03 12.58
CA GLU A 28 1.80 -4.29 12.67
C GLU A 28 1.07 -3.22 13.50
N LYS A 29 1.62 -2.86 14.66
CA LYS A 29 1.06 -1.77 15.49
C LYS A 29 1.09 -0.43 14.76
N ALA A 30 2.12 -0.17 13.96
CA ALA A 30 2.22 1.03 13.15
C ALA A 30 1.23 1.04 11.98
N ALA A 31 1.04 -0.09 11.29
CA ALA A 31 0.03 -0.24 10.23
C ALA A 31 -1.39 -0.02 10.77
N ILE A 32 -1.70 -0.52 11.98
CA ILE A 32 -2.95 -0.22 12.68
C ILE A 32 -3.06 1.28 12.97
N ALA A 33 -1.99 1.93 13.43
CA ALA A 33 -1.99 3.37 13.70
C ALA A 33 -2.23 4.19 12.41
N GLN A 34 -1.62 3.80 11.29
CA GLN A 34 -1.89 4.38 9.96
C GLN A 34 -3.37 4.21 9.58
N ALA A 35 -3.92 3.00 9.74
CA ALA A 35 -5.32 2.71 9.47
C ALA A 35 -6.29 3.52 10.36
N GLU A 36 -5.91 3.85 11.59
CA GLU A 36 -6.68 4.73 12.47
C GLU A 36 -6.50 6.22 12.12
N GLY A 37 -5.50 6.56 11.29
CA GLY A 37 -5.10 7.93 10.96
C GLY A 37 -4.22 8.59 12.02
N ASP A 38 -3.72 7.82 12.98
CA ASP A 38 -2.79 8.27 14.03
C ASP A 38 -1.35 8.19 13.51
N LEU A 39 -1.02 9.09 12.58
CA LEU A 39 0.32 9.18 12.00
C LEU A 39 1.41 9.45 13.06
N PRO A 40 1.21 10.29 14.10
CA PRO A 40 2.19 10.44 15.17
C PRO A 40 2.52 9.13 15.89
N ARG A 41 1.51 8.30 16.22
CA ARG A 41 1.76 6.98 16.83
C ARG A 41 2.49 6.03 15.89
N ALA A 42 2.10 5.99 14.62
CA ALA A 42 2.80 5.19 13.62
C ALA A 42 4.27 5.63 13.48
N SER A 43 4.53 6.93 13.39
CA SER A 43 5.88 7.51 13.29
C SER A 43 6.74 7.15 14.51
N MET A 44 6.19 7.25 15.72
CA MET A 44 6.90 6.87 16.95
C MET A 44 7.33 5.39 16.96
N LEU A 45 6.50 4.50 16.43
CA LEU A 45 6.80 3.06 16.35
C LEU A 45 7.83 2.75 15.25
N LEU A 46 7.76 3.45 14.12
CA LEU A 46 8.58 3.18 12.92
C LEU A 46 9.94 3.87 12.92
N ALA A 47 10.06 5.07 13.52
CA ALA A 47 11.28 5.87 13.48
C ALA A 47 12.53 5.19 14.08
N PRO A 48 12.43 4.40 15.17
CA PRO A 48 13.59 3.68 15.70
C PRO A 48 14.03 2.49 14.85
N LEU A 49 13.15 1.99 13.97
CA LEU A 49 13.41 0.78 13.20
C LEU A 49 14.46 1.04 12.12
N GLN A 50 15.38 0.10 11.97
CA GLN A 50 16.36 0.06 10.89
C GLN A 50 16.24 -1.29 10.17
N PRO A 51 15.17 -1.51 9.38
CA PRO A 51 14.95 -2.79 8.72
C PRO A 51 16.10 -3.12 7.77
N ALA A 52 16.45 -4.40 7.73
CA ALA A 52 17.35 -4.92 6.72
C ALA A 52 16.68 -4.87 5.34
N ALA A 53 17.47 -4.90 4.26
CA ALA A 53 16.93 -5.00 2.91
C ALA A 53 16.01 -6.23 2.72
N GLY A 54 16.26 -7.30 3.48
CA GLY A 54 15.45 -8.52 3.47
C GLY A 54 14.17 -8.46 4.30
N ASP A 55 13.78 -7.29 4.78
CA ASP A 55 12.51 -7.04 5.47
C ASP A 55 11.68 -6.01 4.66
N PRO A 56 11.10 -6.46 3.53
CA PRO A 56 10.36 -5.56 2.63
C PRO A 56 9.14 -4.96 3.31
N THR A 57 8.40 -5.72 4.12
CA THR A 57 7.19 -5.27 4.80
C THR A 57 7.43 -4.10 5.75
N ALA A 58 8.52 -4.11 6.51
CA ALA A 58 8.87 -2.98 7.37
C ALA A 58 9.25 -1.72 6.54
N LEU A 59 9.98 -1.90 5.44
CA LEU A 59 10.36 -0.82 4.52
C LEU A 59 9.14 -0.21 3.81
N GLU A 60 8.20 -1.04 3.37
CA GLU A 60 6.94 -0.64 2.75
C GLU A 60 6.09 0.17 3.73
N THR A 61 5.99 -0.29 4.98
CA THR A 61 5.25 0.42 6.04
C THR A 61 5.89 1.78 6.37
N GLN A 62 7.23 1.87 6.39
CA GLN A 62 7.96 3.13 6.51
C GLN A 62 7.74 4.06 5.29
N ALA A 63 7.72 3.51 4.08
CA ALA A 63 7.44 4.26 2.87
C ALA A 63 6.03 4.82 2.85
N TYR A 64 5.04 4.00 3.19
CA TYR A 64 3.66 4.43 3.28
C TYR A 64 3.47 5.50 4.36
N GLN A 65 4.11 5.35 5.53
CA GLN A 65 4.11 6.39 6.56
C GLN A 65 4.58 7.74 6.02
N ALA A 66 5.75 7.75 5.38
CA ALA A 66 6.36 8.99 4.89
C ALA A 66 5.53 9.64 3.77
N ILE A 67 4.86 8.82 2.94
CA ILE A 67 3.92 9.27 1.90
C ILE A 67 2.65 9.88 2.54
N LEU A 68 2.07 9.23 3.54
CA LEU A 68 0.91 9.73 4.28
C LEU A 68 1.21 11.06 4.97
N GLU A 69 2.42 11.22 5.53
CA GLU A 69 2.89 12.46 6.14
C GLU A 69 3.31 13.54 5.13
N ARG A 70 3.41 13.21 3.84
CA ARG A 70 3.98 14.07 2.78
C ARG A 70 5.40 14.54 3.11
N ARG A 71 6.21 13.64 3.70
CA ARG A 71 7.62 13.88 4.08
C ARG A 71 8.54 12.73 3.64
N PRO A 72 8.62 12.43 2.33
CA PRO A 72 9.27 11.22 1.82
C PRO A 72 10.81 11.27 1.74
N ALA A 73 11.45 12.42 1.96
CA ALA A 73 12.88 12.61 1.70
C ALA A 73 13.81 11.54 2.33
N GLN A 74 13.56 11.16 3.59
CA GLN A 74 14.39 10.18 4.28
C GLN A 74 14.21 8.77 3.69
N ILE A 75 12.97 8.34 3.44
CA ILE A 75 12.72 7.01 2.89
C ILE A 75 13.17 6.92 1.43
N ILE A 76 13.11 8.00 0.65
CA ILE A 76 13.68 8.05 -0.71
C ILE A 76 15.17 7.73 -0.68
N SER A 77 15.93 8.39 0.19
CA SER A 77 17.37 8.12 0.35
C SER A 77 17.64 6.67 0.73
N ARG A 78 16.87 6.14 1.68
CA ARG A 78 17.03 4.75 2.14
C ARG A 78 16.71 3.72 1.07
N LEU A 79 15.60 3.88 0.35
CA LEU A 79 15.23 2.98 -0.75
C LEU A 79 16.23 3.05 -1.90
N LYS A 80 16.76 4.25 -2.23
CA LYS A 80 17.85 4.38 -3.22
C LYS A 80 19.11 3.62 -2.80
N GLU A 81 19.49 3.67 -1.53
CA GLU A 81 20.65 2.93 -1.00
C GLU A 81 20.47 1.42 -1.15
N ILE A 82 19.33 0.89 -0.72
CA ILE A 82 18.99 -0.53 -0.81
C ILE A 82 18.97 -0.99 -2.28
N LEU A 83 18.30 -0.22 -3.14
CA LEU A 83 18.12 -0.56 -4.56
C LEU A 83 19.34 -0.28 -5.45
N ALA A 84 20.41 0.30 -4.90
CA ALA A 84 21.69 0.45 -5.60
C ALA A 84 22.41 -0.89 -5.78
N LYS A 85 22.20 -1.83 -4.84
CA LYS A 85 22.69 -3.22 -4.90
C LYS A 85 21.60 -4.15 -4.36
N PRO A 86 20.51 -4.34 -5.12
CA PRO A 86 19.38 -5.14 -4.66
C PRO A 86 19.82 -6.59 -4.46
N ASP A 87 19.35 -7.22 -3.39
CA ASP A 87 19.56 -8.65 -3.16
C ASP A 87 18.64 -9.43 -4.12
N PRO A 88 19.18 -10.23 -5.06
CA PRO A 88 18.37 -10.99 -6.02
C PRO A 88 17.44 -12.00 -5.36
N SER A 89 17.75 -12.47 -4.15
CA SER A 89 16.92 -13.44 -3.42
C SER A 89 15.55 -12.89 -3.02
N LEU A 90 15.41 -11.56 -3.00
CA LEU A 90 14.12 -10.88 -2.73
C LEU A 90 13.17 -10.93 -3.93
N GLY A 91 13.62 -11.38 -5.10
CA GLY A 91 12.75 -11.57 -6.26
C GLY A 91 11.96 -10.30 -6.62
N TYR A 92 10.63 -10.45 -6.74
CA TYR A 92 9.74 -9.36 -7.15
C TYR A 92 9.61 -8.24 -6.11
N PHE A 93 9.96 -8.47 -4.84
CA PHE A 93 9.95 -7.42 -3.81
C PHE A 93 10.90 -6.28 -4.15
N ASN A 94 11.98 -6.52 -4.90
CA ASN A 94 12.81 -5.43 -5.42
C ASN A 94 12.02 -4.50 -6.36
N GLY A 95 11.16 -5.07 -7.21
CA GLY A 95 10.26 -4.30 -8.07
C GLY A 95 9.21 -3.53 -7.29
N GLU A 96 8.70 -4.11 -6.20
CA GLU A 96 7.79 -3.46 -5.28
C GLU A 96 8.43 -2.29 -4.53
N LEU A 97 9.64 -2.45 -4.00
CA LEU A 97 10.39 -1.35 -3.40
C LEU A 97 10.68 -0.22 -4.41
N ARG A 98 10.87 -0.54 -5.69
CA ARG A 98 10.97 0.48 -6.76
C ARG A 98 9.65 1.21 -7.01
N PHE A 99 8.52 0.51 -6.92
CA PHE A 99 7.20 1.14 -6.96
C PHE A 99 7.04 2.15 -5.82
N TRP A 100 7.36 1.75 -4.59
CA TRP A 100 7.33 2.62 -3.40
C TRP A 100 8.26 3.82 -3.54
N LEU A 101 9.48 3.61 -4.04
CA LEU A 101 10.43 4.68 -4.32
C LEU A 101 9.86 5.69 -5.34
N GLY A 102 9.25 5.21 -6.42
CA GLY A 102 8.62 6.07 -7.42
C GLY A 102 7.48 6.90 -6.84
N TRP A 103 6.63 6.30 -6.01
CA TRP A 103 5.53 7.02 -5.38
C TRP A 103 6.01 8.04 -4.34
N ALA A 104 7.02 7.69 -3.54
CA ALA A 104 7.65 8.62 -2.63
C ALA A 104 8.25 9.83 -3.37
N GLN A 105 8.94 9.60 -4.50
CA GLN A 105 9.49 10.66 -5.35
C GLN A 105 8.42 11.54 -5.99
N GLU A 106 7.29 10.96 -6.42
CA GLU A 106 6.14 11.73 -6.91
C GLU A 106 5.62 12.69 -5.83
N VAL A 107 5.48 12.19 -4.59
CA VAL A 107 5.03 13.01 -3.45
C VAL A 107 6.03 14.10 -3.09
N ASP A 108 7.33 13.86 -3.31
CA ASP A 108 8.40 14.85 -3.15
C ASP A 108 8.44 15.91 -4.27
N GLY A 109 7.67 15.69 -5.36
CA GLY A 109 7.62 16.57 -6.54
C GLY A 109 8.66 16.26 -7.61
N ASP A 110 9.52 15.26 -7.42
CA ASP A 110 10.50 14.81 -8.43
C ASP A 110 9.86 13.81 -9.40
N HIS A 111 9.00 14.33 -10.29
CA HIS A 111 8.29 13.54 -11.28
C HIS A 111 9.23 12.80 -12.25
N ALA A 112 10.40 13.36 -12.55
CA ALA A 112 11.35 12.73 -13.46
C ALA A 112 11.98 11.48 -12.81
N ALA A 113 12.40 11.57 -11.55
CA ALA A 113 12.89 10.41 -10.81
C ALA A 113 11.78 9.36 -10.63
N ALA A 114 10.56 9.79 -10.28
CA ALA A 114 9.41 8.90 -10.11
C ALA A 114 9.15 8.04 -11.36
N GLN A 115 9.11 8.69 -12.54
CA GLN A 115 8.99 8.01 -13.83
C GLN A 115 10.15 7.03 -14.09
N GLY A 116 11.38 7.38 -13.71
CA GLY A 116 12.53 6.48 -13.80
C GLY A 116 12.34 5.22 -12.94
N SER A 117 11.99 5.40 -11.68
CA SER A 117 11.77 4.31 -10.71
C SER A 117 10.64 3.38 -11.15
N TRP A 118 9.51 3.92 -11.61
CA TRP A 118 8.39 3.11 -12.07
C TRP A 118 8.67 2.35 -13.38
N ARG A 119 9.48 2.90 -14.30
CA ARG A 119 9.90 2.13 -15.50
C ARG A 119 10.75 0.92 -15.12
N GLN A 120 11.65 1.08 -14.15
CA GLN A 120 12.44 -0.04 -13.64
C GLN A 120 11.55 -1.04 -12.90
N ALA A 121 10.66 -0.57 -12.01
CA ALA A 121 9.68 -1.42 -11.33
C ALA A 121 8.87 -2.26 -12.33
N ARG A 122 8.34 -1.63 -13.38
CA ARG A 122 7.57 -2.34 -14.43
C ARG A 122 8.40 -3.44 -15.09
N SER A 123 9.63 -3.13 -15.49
CA SER A 123 10.53 -4.12 -16.13
C SER A 123 10.80 -5.33 -15.23
N ASP A 124 11.12 -5.08 -13.96
CA ASP A 124 11.42 -6.14 -12.99
C ASP A 124 10.18 -7.01 -12.73
N LEU A 125 9.04 -6.37 -12.45
CA LEU A 125 7.76 -7.05 -12.17
C LEU A 125 7.26 -7.84 -13.39
N GLU A 126 7.33 -7.30 -14.61
CA GLU A 126 6.95 -8.03 -15.82
C GLU A 126 7.80 -9.28 -16.05
N SER A 127 9.08 -9.26 -15.66
CA SER A 127 9.94 -10.44 -15.73
C SER A 127 9.44 -11.54 -14.79
N PHE A 128 9.22 -11.20 -13.51
CA PHE A 128 8.72 -12.16 -12.52
C PHE A 128 7.29 -12.64 -12.81
N LEU A 129 6.45 -11.81 -13.44
CA LEU A 129 5.09 -12.21 -13.82
C LEU A 129 5.07 -13.33 -14.87
N LYS A 130 6.11 -13.45 -15.70
CA LYS A 130 6.23 -14.58 -16.65
C LYS A 130 6.46 -15.90 -15.93
N GLU A 131 7.19 -15.86 -14.82
CA GLU A 131 7.49 -17.03 -13.98
C GLU A 131 6.34 -17.35 -13.02
N GLN A 132 5.62 -16.32 -12.57
CA GLN A 132 4.55 -16.40 -11.58
C GLN A 132 3.24 -15.78 -12.10
N PRO A 133 2.62 -16.33 -13.15
CA PRO A 133 1.50 -15.70 -13.85
C PRO A 133 0.23 -15.53 -13.01
N GLU A 134 0.10 -16.23 -11.89
CA GLU A 134 -1.07 -16.15 -11.00
C GLU A 134 -0.77 -15.43 -9.68
N ASN A 135 0.44 -14.88 -9.50
CA ASN A 135 0.79 -14.14 -8.29
C ASN A 135 0.05 -12.79 -8.27
N TYR A 136 -1.07 -12.75 -7.54
CA TYR A 136 -1.94 -11.58 -7.48
C TYR A 136 -1.26 -10.37 -6.84
N SER A 137 -0.40 -10.56 -5.83
CA SER A 137 0.34 -9.46 -5.17
C SER A 137 1.23 -8.74 -6.17
N LEU A 138 1.98 -9.50 -6.98
CA LEU A 138 2.81 -8.94 -8.06
C LEU A 138 1.94 -8.19 -9.08
N ILE A 139 0.83 -8.78 -9.54
CA ILE A 139 -0.06 -8.17 -10.53
C ILE A 139 -0.62 -6.83 -10.02
N GLN A 140 -1.00 -6.76 -8.73
CA GLN A 140 -1.51 -5.55 -8.11
C GLN A 140 -0.48 -4.41 -8.10
N ILE A 141 0.76 -4.69 -7.69
CA ILE A 141 1.85 -3.70 -7.71
C ILE A 141 2.18 -3.25 -9.14
N LEU A 142 2.13 -4.18 -10.11
CA LEU A 142 2.32 -3.83 -11.52
C LEU A 142 1.19 -2.94 -12.05
N ALA A 143 -0.06 -3.13 -11.58
CA ALA A 143 -1.17 -2.24 -11.93
C ALA A 143 -0.94 -0.82 -11.39
N LEU A 144 -0.55 -0.67 -10.12
CA LEU A 144 -0.22 0.63 -9.53
C LEU A 144 1.02 1.27 -10.16
N THR A 145 1.98 0.47 -10.58
CA THR A 145 3.15 0.97 -11.33
C THR A 145 2.72 1.56 -12.67
N ASN A 146 1.81 0.92 -13.39
CA ASN A 146 1.27 1.45 -14.65
C ASN A 146 0.39 2.69 -14.42
N VAL A 147 -0.25 2.83 -13.26
CA VAL A 147 -0.88 4.09 -12.84
C VAL A 147 0.13 5.23 -12.77
N GLY A 148 1.28 5.01 -12.11
CA GLY A 148 2.36 6.01 -12.03
C GLY A 148 2.93 6.37 -13.41
N LEU A 149 2.97 5.41 -14.34
CA LEU A 149 3.41 5.62 -15.72
C LEU A 149 2.35 6.26 -16.64
N GLY A 150 1.11 6.42 -16.16
CA GLY A 150 0.00 6.96 -16.95
C GLY A 150 -0.59 5.98 -17.97
N ASP A 151 -0.24 4.69 -17.90
CA ASP A 151 -0.77 3.66 -18.80
C ASP A 151 -2.08 3.09 -18.25
N LYS A 152 -3.17 3.83 -18.49
CA LYS A 152 -4.52 3.49 -18.04
C LYS A 152 -4.97 2.10 -18.51
N ALA A 153 -4.70 1.76 -19.77
CA ALA A 153 -5.17 0.52 -20.36
C ALA A 153 -4.47 -0.68 -19.70
N ALA A 154 -3.14 -0.61 -19.52
CA ALA A 154 -2.41 -1.65 -18.82
C ALA A 154 -2.84 -1.78 -17.36
N ALA A 155 -3.01 -0.66 -16.63
CA ALA A 155 -3.43 -0.67 -15.23
C ALA A 155 -4.80 -1.33 -15.04
N LEU A 156 -5.79 -1.03 -15.89
CA LEU A 156 -7.13 -1.63 -15.83
C LEU A 156 -7.10 -3.12 -16.18
N ALA A 157 -6.39 -3.52 -17.23
CA ALA A 157 -6.29 -4.94 -17.59
C ALA A 157 -5.61 -5.78 -16.49
N LEU A 158 -4.59 -5.22 -15.83
CA LEU A 158 -3.90 -5.89 -14.73
C LEU A 158 -4.78 -6.01 -13.49
N VAL A 159 -5.54 -4.98 -13.12
CA VAL A 159 -6.42 -5.10 -11.94
C VAL A 159 -7.57 -6.08 -12.18
N GLU A 160 -8.13 -6.14 -13.38
CA GLU A 160 -9.10 -7.17 -13.76
C GLU A 160 -8.51 -8.58 -13.62
N ARG A 161 -7.27 -8.76 -14.09
CA ARG A 161 -6.53 -10.02 -13.94
C ARG A 161 -6.28 -10.35 -12.46
N ALA A 162 -5.93 -9.37 -11.63
CA ALA A 162 -5.73 -9.58 -10.20
C ALA A 162 -7.02 -10.03 -9.49
N ILE A 163 -8.16 -9.40 -9.82
CA ILE A 163 -9.49 -9.78 -9.30
C ILE A 163 -9.84 -11.22 -9.72
N ALA A 164 -9.55 -11.60 -10.97
CA ALA A 164 -9.79 -12.96 -11.44
C ALA A 164 -8.87 -14.00 -10.76
N ALA A 165 -7.62 -13.63 -10.46
CA ALA A 165 -6.66 -14.50 -9.79
C ALA A 165 -6.98 -14.73 -8.31
N ASN A 166 -7.46 -13.70 -7.61
CA ASN A 166 -7.84 -13.79 -6.19
C ASN A 166 -9.22 -13.15 -5.88
N PRO A 167 -10.33 -13.82 -6.26
CA PRO A 167 -11.67 -13.31 -5.98
C PRO A 167 -12.02 -13.43 -4.49
N ILE A 168 -12.85 -12.51 -3.96
CA ILE A 168 -13.26 -12.50 -2.54
C ILE A 168 -13.92 -13.84 -2.13
N GLU A 169 -14.65 -14.46 -3.04
CA GLU A 169 -15.36 -15.72 -2.80
C GLU A 169 -14.39 -16.88 -2.51
N LYS A 170 -13.16 -16.80 -3.04
CA LYS A 170 -12.09 -17.79 -2.80
C LYS A 170 -11.24 -17.40 -1.60
N ASP A 171 -11.00 -16.11 -1.43
CA ASP A 171 -10.14 -15.56 -0.38
C ASP A 171 -10.79 -14.32 0.24
N ALA A 172 -11.52 -14.56 1.33
CA ALA A 172 -12.20 -13.48 2.06
C ALA A 172 -11.22 -12.60 2.86
N ALA A 173 -9.95 -13.01 3.03
CA ALA A 173 -8.96 -12.25 3.75
C ALA A 173 -8.26 -11.24 2.83
N ASP A 174 -7.69 -11.73 1.73
CA ASP A 174 -6.81 -10.92 0.86
C ASP A 174 -7.47 -10.58 -0.49
N GLY A 175 -8.50 -11.31 -0.91
CA GLY A 175 -9.30 -10.97 -2.09
C GLY A 175 -9.82 -9.52 -2.11
N PRO A 176 -10.24 -8.93 -0.96
CA PRO A 176 -10.60 -7.51 -0.87
C PRO A 176 -9.51 -6.52 -1.34
N GLN A 177 -8.22 -6.88 -1.22
CA GLN A 177 -7.11 -6.03 -1.69
C GLN A 177 -7.22 -5.71 -3.19
N THR A 178 -7.69 -6.66 -4.00
CA THR A 178 -7.83 -6.46 -5.46
C THR A 178 -8.84 -5.35 -5.80
N ILE A 179 -9.88 -5.17 -4.98
CA ILE A 179 -10.90 -4.11 -5.14
C ILE A 179 -10.38 -2.77 -4.63
N GLU A 180 -9.56 -2.77 -3.58
CA GLU A 180 -8.84 -1.56 -3.18
C GLU A 180 -7.93 -1.07 -4.32
N ILE A 181 -7.18 -1.96 -4.97
CA ILE A 181 -6.35 -1.60 -6.12
C ILE A 181 -7.19 -1.04 -7.26
N LEU A 182 -8.37 -1.63 -7.53
CA LEU A 182 -9.30 -1.09 -8.54
C LEU A 182 -9.73 0.34 -8.19
N ALA A 183 -10.06 0.61 -6.92
CA ALA A 183 -10.42 1.95 -6.47
C ALA A 183 -9.27 2.96 -6.72
N ARG A 184 -8.03 2.57 -6.41
CA ARG A 184 -6.83 3.40 -6.60
C ARG A 184 -6.55 3.68 -8.08
N VAL A 185 -6.61 2.64 -8.92
CA VAL A 185 -6.46 2.75 -10.37
C VAL A 185 -7.52 3.69 -10.94
N ALA A 186 -8.80 3.46 -10.62
CA ALA A 186 -9.90 4.29 -11.10
C ALA A 186 -9.77 5.75 -10.65
N ALA A 187 -9.42 5.99 -9.38
CA ALA A 187 -9.22 7.34 -8.85
C ALA A 187 -8.14 8.11 -9.61
N ARG A 188 -6.99 7.47 -9.85
CA ARG A 188 -5.84 8.08 -10.53
C ARG A 188 -6.02 8.21 -12.04
N MET A 189 -6.87 7.39 -12.64
CA MET A 189 -7.14 7.39 -14.09
C MET A 189 -8.37 8.21 -14.50
N GLY A 190 -8.90 9.04 -13.58
CA GLY A 190 -10.02 9.94 -13.86
C GLY A 190 -11.36 9.23 -14.02
N GLU A 191 -11.56 8.08 -13.36
CA GLU A 191 -12.80 7.30 -13.34
C GLU A 191 -13.48 7.41 -11.95
N PRO A 192 -13.99 8.60 -11.55
CA PRO A 192 -14.48 8.82 -10.19
C PRO A 192 -15.67 7.92 -9.85
N ASP A 193 -16.56 7.63 -10.80
CA ASP A 193 -17.72 6.77 -10.54
C ASP A 193 -17.30 5.33 -10.19
N GLY A 194 -16.36 4.77 -10.96
CA GLY A 194 -15.79 3.46 -10.70
C GLY A 194 -15.01 3.42 -9.37
N ALA A 195 -14.24 4.47 -9.09
CA ALA A 195 -13.50 4.58 -7.84
C ALA A 195 -14.44 4.61 -6.62
N ILE A 196 -15.48 5.44 -6.65
CA ILE A 196 -16.45 5.55 -5.56
C ILE A 196 -17.20 4.25 -5.33
N ALA A 197 -17.61 3.55 -6.39
CA ALA A 197 -18.28 2.26 -6.27
C ALA A 197 -17.37 1.21 -5.61
N ALA A 198 -16.10 1.13 -6.03
CA ALA A 198 -15.12 0.23 -5.43
C ALA A 198 -14.83 0.59 -3.95
N LEU A 199 -14.70 1.89 -3.63
CA LEU A 199 -14.52 2.37 -2.26
C LEU A 199 -15.71 2.05 -1.35
N GLN A 200 -16.93 2.21 -1.83
CA GLN A 200 -18.14 1.81 -1.10
C GLN A 200 -18.13 0.32 -0.78
N LYS A 201 -17.78 -0.52 -1.76
CA LYS A 201 -17.69 -1.97 -1.58
C LYS A 201 -16.64 -2.34 -0.53
N ILE A 202 -15.41 -1.85 -0.68
CA ILE A 202 -14.29 -2.26 0.20
C ILE A 202 -14.49 -1.78 1.65
N LEU A 203 -15.10 -0.61 1.86
CA LEU A 203 -15.40 -0.13 3.21
C LEU A 203 -16.51 -0.95 3.90
N SER A 204 -17.41 -1.55 3.12
CA SER A 204 -18.55 -2.32 3.61
C SER A 204 -18.23 -3.78 3.99
N ILE A 205 -17.07 -4.31 3.59
CA ILE A 205 -16.67 -5.69 3.85
C ILE A 205 -15.44 -5.77 4.77
N PRO A 206 -15.32 -6.82 5.60
CA PRO A 206 -14.06 -7.11 6.29
C PRO A 206 -13.01 -7.60 5.28
N GLY A 207 -11.73 -7.37 5.57
CA GLY A 207 -10.63 -7.74 4.67
C GLY A 207 -9.31 -7.12 5.12
N GLN A 208 -8.22 -7.52 4.47
CA GLN A 208 -6.95 -6.81 4.53
C GLN A 208 -6.92 -5.67 3.50
N GLY A 209 -6.08 -4.67 3.74
CA GLY A 209 -5.81 -3.61 2.78
C GLY A 209 -4.61 -3.95 1.91
N ALA A 210 -4.49 -3.27 0.78
CA ALA A 210 -3.48 -3.58 -0.24
C ALA A 210 -2.09 -2.95 0.04
N LEU A 211 -1.99 -2.00 0.97
CA LEU A 211 -0.74 -1.24 1.22
C LEU A 211 -0.30 -1.21 2.69
N ALA A 212 -1.23 -1.03 3.62
CA ALA A 212 -0.91 -1.17 5.04
C ALA A 212 -0.97 -2.65 5.40
N VAL A 213 0.16 -3.24 5.77
CA VAL A 213 0.24 -4.67 6.09
C VAL A 213 -0.83 -5.05 7.10
N ASN A 214 -1.59 -6.09 6.76
CA ASN A 214 -2.67 -6.67 7.54
C ASN A 214 -3.79 -5.68 7.98
N ALA A 215 -3.76 -4.41 7.59
CA ALA A 215 -4.72 -3.39 8.00
C ALA A 215 -5.62 -2.97 6.81
N PRO A 216 -6.96 -2.93 6.98
CA PRO A 216 -7.87 -2.55 5.90
C PRO A 216 -7.72 -1.08 5.51
N LEU A 217 -8.16 -0.76 4.28
CA LEU A 217 -8.47 0.61 3.91
C LEU A 217 -9.58 1.17 4.80
N THR A 218 -9.34 2.33 5.41
CA THR A 218 -10.29 2.99 6.32
C THR A 218 -10.67 4.39 5.81
N PRO A 219 -11.76 4.98 6.33
CA PRO A 219 -12.07 6.39 6.08
C PRO A 219 -10.92 7.33 6.44
N ALA A 220 -10.10 6.98 7.45
CA ALA A 220 -8.95 7.77 7.85
C ALA A 220 -7.83 7.71 6.80
N LEU A 221 -7.50 6.53 6.29
CA LEU A 221 -6.55 6.39 5.19
C LEU A 221 -7.05 7.08 3.92
N LEU A 222 -8.35 6.98 3.60
CA LEU A 222 -8.92 7.72 2.48
C LEU A 222 -8.65 9.23 2.60
N ARG A 223 -8.68 9.82 3.80
CA ARG A 223 -8.38 11.25 4.03
C ARG A 223 -6.92 11.62 3.78
N LEU A 224 -6.00 10.71 4.03
CA LEU A 224 -4.55 10.98 4.07
C LEU A 224 -3.82 10.56 2.79
N ASP A 225 -4.28 9.49 2.16
CA ASP A 225 -3.57 8.83 1.07
C ASP A 225 -3.64 9.66 -0.25
N PRO A 226 -2.49 10.00 -0.86
CA PRO A 226 -2.45 10.84 -2.05
C PRO A 226 -3.08 10.21 -3.30
N MET A 227 -3.21 8.88 -3.37
CA MET A 227 -3.86 8.24 -4.53
C MET A 227 -5.32 8.64 -4.69
N PHE A 228 -5.97 9.12 -3.61
CA PHE A 228 -7.34 9.61 -3.64
C PHE A 228 -7.46 11.13 -3.71
N ASP A 229 -6.35 11.86 -3.86
CA ASP A 229 -6.37 13.32 -4.01
C ASP A 229 -7.25 13.82 -5.17
N PRO A 230 -7.33 13.13 -6.33
CA PRO A 230 -8.26 13.49 -7.40
C PRO A 230 -9.75 13.47 -7.00
N LEU A 231 -10.12 12.73 -5.94
CA LEU A 231 -11.51 12.56 -5.50
C LEU A 231 -11.93 13.56 -4.40
N ARG A 232 -11.00 14.38 -3.88
CA ARG A 232 -11.22 15.23 -2.68
C ARG A 232 -12.42 16.17 -2.80
N ASN A 233 -12.73 16.60 -4.02
CA ASN A 233 -13.83 17.52 -4.31
C ASN A 233 -15.15 16.83 -4.64
N ASP A 234 -15.19 15.49 -4.74
CA ASP A 234 -16.43 14.75 -5.00
C ASP A 234 -17.26 14.62 -3.70
N PRO A 235 -18.52 15.10 -3.66
CA PRO A 235 -19.35 15.02 -2.46
C PRO A 235 -19.61 13.57 -1.98
N ARG A 236 -19.57 12.58 -2.87
CA ARG A 236 -19.73 11.16 -2.52
C ARG A 236 -18.47 10.67 -1.81
N PHE A 237 -17.28 11.08 -2.25
CA PHE A 237 -16.04 10.78 -1.57
C PHE A 237 -16.00 11.41 -0.16
N GLN A 238 -16.42 12.67 -0.06
CA GLN A 238 -16.52 13.38 1.23
C GLN A 238 -17.42 12.66 2.24
N LYS A 239 -18.48 11.99 1.79
CA LYS A 239 -19.31 11.13 2.66
C LYS A 239 -18.56 9.89 3.14
N LEU A 240 -17.76 9.25 2.29
CA LEU A 240 -17.00 8.05 2.65
C LEU A 240 -15.92 8.35 3.70
N VAL A 241 -15.21 9.46 3.55
CA VAL A 241 -14.17 9.87 4.51
C VAL A 241 -14.70 10.30 5.87
N ALA A 242 -15.96 10.74 5.92
CA ALA A 242 -16.67 11.16 7.12
C ALA A 242 -17.31 9.99 7.89
N LEU A 243 -17.26 8.77 7.33
CA LEU A 243 -17.71 7.58 8.06
C LEU A 243 -16.89 7.43 9.35
N PRO A 244 -17.53 7.03 10.46
CA PRO A 244 -16.80 6.75 11.69
C PRO A 244 -15.79 5.62 11.44
N ALA A 245 -14.71 5.60 12.22
CA ALA A 245 -13.83 4.45 12.24
C ALA A 245 -14.68 3.20 12.50
N PRO A 246 -14.52 2.13 11.70
CA PRO A 246 -15.24 0.90 11.94
C PRO A 246 -14.92 0.40 13.36
N LYS A 247 -15.97 0.09 14.12
CA LYS A 247 -15.89 -0.45 15.48
C LYS A 247 -15.37 -1.88 15.49
#